data_AF-A0A4P9ZPC1-F1
#
_entry.id   AF-A0A4P9ZPC1-F1
#
_cell.length_a   1.000
_cell.length_b   1.000
_cell.length_c   1.000
_cell.angle_alpha   90.00
_cell.angle_beta   90.00
_cell.angle_gamma   90.00
#
_symmetry.space_group_name_H-M   'P 1'
#
loop_
_entity.id
_entity.type
_entity.pdbx_description
1 polymer ?
#
loop_
_entity_poly.entity_id
_entity_poly.type
_entity_poly.pdbx_seq_one_letter_code
_entity_poly.pdbx_strand_id
1 'polypeptide(L)'
;MSTPTTNPASCPATQHRLSNLPSQQGLPSGALDTLQRNVKPFTGKPPGPTWESWKTSLESTIRDYYPQMSTGAQFRLTIALLQDDIRDLVIKAGKDTMENFEQFMKATYPVSLWADYYDTALHSGTLFKGQNIHVACTIATDAAWQLGGTSHWCTQVTKAMLAEYHANLEQAPHALWDFAEYTAGKMVECFTAITQAVLASQARQAAIRTAPGRGPSSQETRGLPTGGTKDSNPPSTDAIVAAVLVAMKVETPVANSSNRGRARCQKDRQAKEIADLRAENERLQQAANQQPGKA
;
A
#
# COMPACT_ATOMS: atom_id res chain seq x y z
N MET A 1 -85.83 -39.20 14.97
CA MET A 1 -85.20 -40.54 15.00
C MET A 1 -83.78 -40.39 15.52
N SER A 2 -83.34 -41.40 16.24
CA SER A 2 -82.36 -41.40 17.33
C SER A 2 -80.89 -41.13 16.95
N THR A 3 -80.14 -40.61 17.93
CA THR A 3 -78.65 -40.57 18.09
C THR A 3 -78.06 -42.01 18.26
N PRO A 4 -76.74 -42.29 18.51
CA PRO A 4 -75.58 -41.43 18.88
C PRO A 4 -74.14 -41.90 18.43
N THR A 5 -73.11 -41.19 18.93
CA THR A 5 -71.71 -41.62 19.31
C THR A 5 -70.67 -41.80 18.17
N THR A 6 -69.48 -41.17 18.18
CA THR A 6 -68.33 -41.47 19.08
C THR A 6 -67.18 -40.44 18.90
N ASN A 7 -66.71 -39.83 19.99
CA ASN A 7 -65.33 -39.27 20.18
C ASN A 7 -64.40 -40.45 20.56
N PRO A 8 -63.05 -40.44 20.41
CA PRO A 8 -62.13 -39.29 20.58
C PRO A 8 -60.83 -39.29 19.72
N ALA A 9 -60.07 -38.19 19.67
CA ALA A 9 -58.60 -38.21 19.58
C ALA A 9 -57.98 -36.81 19.79
N SER A 10 -56.84 -36.79 20.46
CA SER A 10 -56.10 -35.69 21.08
C SER A 10 -55.07 -34.97 20.16
N CYS A 11 -54.94 -33.64 20.32
CA CYS A 11 -53.75 -32.74 20.23
C CYS A 11 -52.82 -32.76 18.97
N PRO A 12 -51.95 -31.75 18.70
CA PRO A 12 -51.73 -30.41 19.30
C PRO A 12 -51.62 -29.23 18.28
N ALA A 13 -51.33 -28.05 18.84
CA ALA A 13 -51.11 -26.73 18.25
C ALA A 13 -50.25 -26.63 16.97
N THR A 14 -50.77 -25.90 15.98
CA THR A 14 -49.99 -25.39 14.84
C THR A 14 -49.42 -23.99 15.17
N GLN A 15 -48.42 -23.95 16.05
CA GLN A 15 -47.44 -22.85 16.04
C GLN A 15 -46.39 -23.18 14.99
N HIS A 16 -46.59 -22.77 13.73
CA HIS A 16 -45.49 -22.69 12.76
C HIS A 16 -45.91 -21.83 11.56
N ARG A 17 -45.48 -20.58 11.55
CA ARG A 17 -45.00 -19.82 10.36
C ARG A 17 -44.87 -18.31 10.66
N LEU A 18 -44.09 -17.97 11.67
CA LEU A 18 -43.47 -16.64 11.80
C LEU A 18 -41.96 -16.82 11.94
N SER A 19 -41.35 -17.43 10.92
CA SER A 19 -39.90 -17.68 10.89
C SER A 19 -39.45 -17.71 9.44
N ASN A 20 -39.56 -16.58 8.75
CA ASN A 20 -38.85 -16.29 7.51
C ASN A 20 -38.67 -14.76 7.41
N LEU A 21 -37.98 -14.21 8.41
CA LEU A 21 -37.20 -12.99 8.21
C LEU A 21 -35.83 -13.48 7.72
N PRO A 22 -35.28 -12.92 6.62
CA PRO A 22 -33.91 -13.23 6.24
C PRO A 22 -33.02 -12.87 7.42
N SER A 23 -32.29 -13.86 7.92
CA SER A 23 -31.35 -13.71 9.03
C SER A 23 -30.48 -12.49 8.79
N GLN A 24 -30.63 -11.45 9.61
CA GLN A 24 -29.62 -10.41 9.72
C GLN A 24 -28.37 -11.05 10.32
N GLN A 25 -27.61 -11.76 9.48
CA GLN A 25 -26.26 -12.16 9.81
C GLN A 25 -25.49 -10.84 10.01
N GLY A 26 -25.29 -10.50 11.29
CA GLY A 26 -24.44 -9.41 11.71
C GLY A 26 -23.04 -9.57 11.13
N LEU A 27 -22.28 -8.49 11.17
CA LEU A 27 -20.89 -8.51 10.73
C LEU A 27 -20.13 -9.63 11.45
N PRO A 28 -19.35 -10.47 10.74
CA PRO A 28 -18.51 -11.46 11.39
C PRO A 28 -17.62 -10.77 12.42
N SER A 29 -17.55 -11.32 13.64
CA SER A 29 -16.80 -10.72 14.74
C SER A 29 -15.34 -10.47 14.33
N GLY A 30 -14.82 -9.26 14.58
CA GLY A 30 -13.46 -8.88 14.20
C GLY A 30 -13.24 -8.61 12.70
N ALA A 31 -14.30 -8.60 11.86
CA ALA A 31 -14.17 -8.29 10.44
C ALA A 31 -13.65 -6.88 10.18
N LEU A 32 -14.12 -5.89 10.95
CA LEU A 32 -13.64 -4.51 10.84
C LEU A 32 -12.14 -4.42 11.17
N ASP A 33 -11.71 -5.02 12.29
CA ASP A 33 -10.30 -5.00 12.71
C ASP A 33 -9.39 -5.72 11.70
N THR A 34 -9.86 -6.84 11.15
CA THR A 34 -9.12 -7.61 10.14
C THR A 34 -8.98 -6.79 8.87
N LEU A 35 -10.05 -6.16 8.40
CA LEU A 35 -10.03 -5.33 7.20
C LEU A 35 -9.19 -4.06 7.40
N GLN A 36 -9.26 -3.41 8.56
CA GLN A 36 -8.42 -2.24 8.88
C GLN A 36 -6.92 -2.55 8.88
N ARG A 37 -6.53 -3.78 9.22
CA ARG A 37 -5.12 -4.22 9.20
C ARG A 37 -4.62 -4.58 7.80
N ASN A 38 -5.51 -5.07 6.93
CA ASN A 38 -5.13 -5.62 5.63
C ASN A 38 -5.42 -4.67 4.46
N VAL A 39 -6.36 -3.74 4.61
CA VAL A 39 -6.72 -2.75 3.59
C VAL A 39 -6.16 -1.40 4.00
N LYS A 40 -5.45 -0.73 3.08
CA LYS A 40 -4.97 0.64 3.32
C LYS A 40 -6.15 1.58 3.56
N PRO A 41 -6.05 2.56 4.46
CA PRO A 41 -7.12 3.54 4.67
C PRO A 41 -7.33 4.38 3.41
N PHE A 42 -8.61 4.66 3.08
CA PHE A 42 -8.96 5.60 2.03
C PHE A 42 -9.01 7.02 2.59
N THR A 43 -8.05 7.86 2.19
CA THR A 43 -7.91 9.25 2.64
C THR A 43 -8.53 10.26 1.69
N GLY A 44 -8.99 9.81 0.51
CA GLY A 44 -9.55 10.69 -0.53
C GLY A 44 -8.56 11.69 -1.13
N LYS A 45 -7.26 11.58 -0.82
CA LYS A 45 -6.22 12.53 -1.23
C LYS A 45 -4.91 11.80 -1.54
N PRO A 46 -4.16 12.23 -2.57
CA PRO A 46 -2.81 11.75 -2.80
C PRO A 46 -1.82 12.36 -1.77
N PRO A 47 -0.75 11.63 -1.38
CA PRO A 47 -0.45 10.24 -1.71
C PRO A 47 -1.38 9.28 -0.95
N GLY A 48 -2.11 8.44 -1.68
CA GLY A 48 -3.11 7.53 -1.14
C GLY A 48 -3.77 6.71 -2.25
N PRO A 49 -4.46 5.60 -1.92
CA PRO A 49 -5.11 4.78 -2.94
C PRO A 49 -6.24 5.57 -3.62
N THR A 50 -6.40 5.37 -4.92
CA THR A 50 -7.57 5.82 -5.68
C THR A 50 -8.82 5.11 -5.18
N TRP A 51 -9.99 5.68 -5.45
CA TRP A 51 -11.27 5.06 -5.07
C TRP A 51 -11.38 3.63 -5.62
N GLU A 52 -11.08 3.46 -6.91
CA GLU A 52 -11.12 2.18 -7.60
C GLU A 52 -10.11 1.19 -7.00
N SER A 53 -8.85 1.60 -6.80
CA SER A 53 -7.82 0.73 -6.23
C SER A 53 -8.19 0.30 -4.80
N TRP A 54 -8.65 1.24 -3.99
CA TRP A 54 -9.09 0.96 -2.62
C TRP A 54 -10.27 -0.02 -2.61
N LYS A 55 -11.28 0.23 -3.44
CA LYS A 55 -12.48 -0.61 -3.51
C LYS A 55 -12.16 -2.02 -4.00
N THR A 56 -11.34 -2.17 -5.04
CA THR A 56 -10.89 -3.48 -5.52
C THR A 56 -10.09 -4.22 -4.44
N SER A 57 -9.20 -3.54 -3.71
CA SER A 57 -8.47 -4.14 -2.60
C SER A 57 -9.41 -4.60 -1.48
N LEU A 58 -10.42 -3.79 -1.14
CA LEU A 58 -11.42 -4.12 -0.14
C LEU A 58 -12.26 -5.34 -0.57
N GLU A 59 -12.78 -5.34 -1.80
CA GLU A 59 -13.59 -6.43 -2.35
C GLU A 59 -12.80 -7.74 -2.42
N SER A 60 -11.52 -7.69 -2.82
CA SER A 60 -10.63 -8.87 -2.80
C SER A 60 -10.47 -9.39 -1.38
N THR A 61 -10.16 -8.51 -0.43
CA THR A 61 -9.93 -8.91 0.97
C THR A 61 -11.21 -9.49 1.60
N ILE A 62 -12.37 -8.90 1.32
CA ILE A 62 -13.66 -9.45 1.77
C ILE A 62 -13.89 -10.84 1.16
N ARG A 63 -13.59 -11.04 -0.13
CA ARG A 63 -13.74 -12.35 -0.79
C ARG A 63 -12.82 -13.40 -0.19
N ASP A 64 -11.59 -13.02 0.15
CA ASP A 64 -10.57 -13.93 0.69
C ASP A 64 -10.88 -14.36 2.13
N TYR A 65 -11.28 -13.41 2.99
CA TYR A 65 -11.49 -13.68 4.41
C TYR A 65 -12.96 -13.99 4.76
N TYR A 66 -13.92 -13.45 4.00
CA TYR A 66 -15.35 -13.53 4.30
C TYR A 66 -16.20 -13.82 3.04
N PRO A 67 -15.97 -14.93 2.33
CA PRO A 67 -16.65 -15.23 1.06
C PRO A 67 -18.17 -15.34 1.14
N GLN A 68 -18.72 -15.61 2.34
CA GLN A 68 -20.16 -15.76 2.59
C GLN A 68 -20.84 -14.45 3.04
N MET A 69 -20.13 -13.32 3.04
CA MET A 69 -20.66 -12.06 3.54
C MET A 69 -21.76 -11.51 2.62
N SER A 70 -22.94 -11.22 3.18
CA SER A 70 -24.04 -10.62 2.43
C SER A 70 -23.70 -9.23 1.90
N THR A 71 -24.26 -8.88 0.74
CA THR A 71 -24.04 -7.58 0.08
C THR A 71 -24.32 -6.39 0.99
N GLY A 72 -25.40 -6.43 1.78
CA GLY A 72 -25.72 -5.36 2.72
C GLY A 72 -24.71 -5.23 3.88
N ALA A 73 -24.10 -6.33 4.30
CA ALA A 73 -23.03 -6.30 5.31
C ALA A 73 -21.71 -5.76 4.73
N GLN A 74 -21.37 -6.13 3.49
CA GLN A 74 -20.21 -5.59 2.77
C GLN A 74 -20.32 -4.07 2.61
N PHE A 75 -21.51 -3.58 2.28
CA PHE A 75 -21.77 -2.14 2.14
C PHE A 75 -21.58 -1.39 3.47
N ARG A 76 -22.14 -1.90 4.57
CA ARG A 76 -21.93 -1.30 5.91
C ARG A 76 -20.46 -1.27 6.31
N LEU A 77 -19.70 -2.33 6.01
CA LEU A 77 -18.25 -2.34 6.23
C LEU A 77 -17.51 -1.32 5.37
N THR A 78 -17.92 -1.19 4.11
CA THR A 78 -17.33 -0.21 3.19
C THR A 78 -17.44 1.19 3.79
N ILE A 79 -18.63 1.60 4.25
CA ILE A 79 -18.84 2.89 4.93
C ILE A 79 -18.02 2.99 6.22
N ALA A 80 -18.00 1.93 7.04
CA ALA A 80 -17.27 1.91 8.31
C ALA A 80 -15.74 2.00 8.13
N LEU A 81 -15.20 1.58 6.99
CA LEU A 81 -13.76 1.62 6.68
C LEU A 81 -13.32 2.95 6.05
N LEU A 82 -14.27 3.82 5.64
CA LEU A 82 -13.95 5.19 5.24
C LEU A 82 -13.39 5.97 6.44
N GLN A 83 -12.50 6.92 6.19
CA GLN A 83 -12.10 7.88 7.22
C GLN A 83 -13.30 8.72 7.68
N ASP A 84 -13.23 9.19 8.92
CA ASP A 84 -14.38 9.81 9.59
C ASP A 84 -14.90 11.05 8.84
N ASP A 85 -14.01 11.86 8.26
CA ASP A 85 -14.39 13.02 7.45
C ASP A 85 -15.12 12.64 6.15
N ILE A 86 -14.66 11.58 5.48
CA ILE A 86 -15.30 11.05 4.27
C ILE A 86 -16.64 10.39 4.63
N ARG A 87 -16.68 9.64 5.73
CA ARG A 87 -17.90 8.98 6.22
C ARG A 87 -18.96 10.02 6.56
N ASP A 88 -18.57 11.07 7.29
CA ASP A 88 -19.44 12.19 7.62
C ASP A 88 -19.97 12.89 6.36
N LEU A 89 -19.13 13.07 5.35
CA LEU A 89 -19.53 13.65 4.07
C LEU A 89 -20.60 12.80 3.37
N VAL A 90 -20.41 11.47 3.31
CA VAL A 90 -21.37 10.52 2.72
C VAL A 90 -22.71 10.56 3.45
N ILE A 91 -22.69 10.56 4.78
CA ILE A 91 -23.89 10.59 5.62
C ILE A 91 -24.62 11.94 5.43
N LYS A 92 -23.90 13.07 5.47
CA LYS A 92 -24.49 14.40 5.25
C LYS A 92 -25.10 14.56 3.86
N ALA A 93 -24.53 13.91 2.85
CA ALA A 93 -25.04 13.92 1.48
C ALA A 93 -26.25 12.99 1.26
N GLY A 94 -26.66 12.19 2.27
CA GLY A 94 -27.72 11.19 2.12
C GLY A 94 -27.37 10.10 1.10
N LYS A 95 -26.07 9.77 0.99
CA LYS A 95 -25.53 8.77 0.04
C LYS A 95 -25.09 7.50 0.76
N ASP A 96 -25.66 7.24 1.92
CA ASP A 96 -25.47 6.06 2.76
C ASP A 96 -26.31 4.85 2.30
N THR A 97 -26.79 4.87 1.05
CA THR A 97 -27.49 3.75 0.40
C THR A 97 -26.72 3.24 -0.82
N MET A 98 -26.85 1.95 -1.10
CA MET A 98 -26.05 1.27 -2.12
C MET A 98 -26.25 1.83 -3.54
N GLU A 99 -27.46 2.27 -3.87
CA GLU A 99 -27.83 2.74 -5.22
C GLU A 99 -27.06 3.99 -5.68
N ASN A 100 -26.73 4.89 -4.74
CA ASN A 100 -26.14 6.19 -5.08
C ASN A 100 -24.73 6.40 -4.54
N PHE A 101 -24.27 5.52 -3.65
CA PHE A 101 -22.97 5.64 -2.98
C PHE A 101 -21.81 5.62 -3.98
N GLU A 102 -21.76 4.66 -4.89
CA GLU A 102 -20.60 4.52 -5.79
C GLU A 102 -20.46 5.67 -6.77
N GLN A 103 -21.57 6.16 -7.32
CA GLN A 103 -21.57 7.31 -8.22
C GLN A 103 -21.13 8.57 -7.49
N PHE A 104 -21.58 8.76 -6.24
CA PHE A 104 -21.15 9.86 -5.40
C PHE A 104 -19.64 9.81 -5.12
N MET A 105 -19.11 8.64 -4.75
CA MET A 105 -17.68 8.50 -4.48
C MET A 105 -16.83 8.76 -5.73
N LYS A 106 -17.23 8.26 -6.90
CA LYS A 106 -16.54 8.53 -8.18
C LYS A 106 -16.57 10.00 -8.58
N ALA A 107 -17.69 10.69 -8.35
CA ALA A 107 -17.82 12.12 -8.64
C ALA A 107 -16.99 12.98 -7.67
N THR A 108 -16.91 12.56 -6.40
CA THR A 108 -16.19 13.30 -5.35
C THR A 108 -14.68 13.09 -5.43
N TYR A 109 -14.25 11.89 -5.84
CA TYR A 109 -12.84 11.48 -5.95
C TYR A 109 -12.52 11.08 -7.40
N PRO A 110 -12.52 12.04 -8.34
CA PRO A 110 -12.31 11.75 -9.75
C PRO A 110 -10.85 11.36 -10.03
N VAL A 111 -10.66 10.58 -11.10
CA VAL A 111 -9.35 10.20 -11.65
C VAL A 111 -8.42 11.39 -11.86
N SER A 112 -8.97 12.54 -12.29
CA SER A 112 -8.20 13.77 -12.54
C SER A 112 -7.40 14.23 -11.32
N LEU A 113 -7.92 14.03 -10.10
CA LEU A 113 -7.22 14.42 -8.87
C LEU A 113 -5.90 13.66 -8.69
N TRP A 114 -5.87 12.37 -9.03
CA TRP A 114 -4.65 11.57 -8.99
C TRP A 114 -3.78 11.81 -10.21
N ALA A 115 -4.38 12.04 -11.38
CA ALA A 115 -3.65 12.37 -12.60
C ALA A 115 -2.76 13.60 -12.38
N ASP A 116 -3.31 14.69 -11.83
CA ASP A 116 -2.56 15.93 -11.56
C ASP A 116 -1.40 15.71 -10.57
N TYR A 117 -1.65 14.90 -9.53
CA TYR A 117 -0.62 14.53 -8.56
C TYR A 117 0.49 13.72 -9.22
N TYR A 118 0.14 12.68 -9.98
CA TYR A 118 1.12 11.81 -10.63
C TYR A 118 1.90 12.55 -11.71
N ASP A 119 1.26 13.43 -12.46
CA ASP A 119 1.92 14.30 -13.44
C ASP A 119 2.97 15.19 -12.77
N THR A 120 2.58 15.86 -11.69
CA THR A 120 3.48 16.72 -10.90
C THR A 120 4.63 15.91 -10.28
N ALA A 121 4.33 14.76 -9.68
CA ALA A 121 5.33 13.90 -9.04
C ALA A 121 6.32 13.30 -10.05
N LEU A 122 5.83 12.97 -11.25
CA LEU A 122 6.64 12.46 -12.35
C LEU A 122 7.60 13.54 -12.87
N HIS A 123 7.08 14.72 -13.19
CA HIS A 123 7.89 15.84 -13.70
C HIS A 123 8.86 16.42 -12.68
N SER A 124 8.53 16.37 -11.40
CA SER A 124 9.45 16.78 -10.31
C SER A 124 10.48 15.71 -9.94
N GLY A 125 10.41 14.51 -10.51
CA GLY A 125 11.30 13.40 -10.16
C GLY A 125 11.12 12.90 -8.72
N THR A 126 9.93 13.05 -8.15
CA THR A 126 9.63 12.64 -6.77
C THR A 126 8.79 11.37 -6.68
N LEU A 127 8.21 10.92 -7.80
CA LEU A 127 7.26 9.81 -7.85
C LEU A 127 7.75 8.51 -7.19
N PHE A 128 9.01 8.14 -7.40
CA PHE A 128 9.59 6.89 -6.90
C PHE A 128 10.62 7.09 -5.79
N LYS A 129 10.87 8.33 -5.41
CA LYS A 129 12.02 8.70 -4.60
C LYS A 129 12.02 8.00 -3.24
N GLY A 130 13.05 7.20 -2.99
CA GLY A 130 13.22 6.48 -1.72
C GLY A 130 12.22 5.36 -1.47
N GLN A 131 11.45 4.94 -2.48
CA GLN A 131 10.55 3.79 -2.39
C GLN A 131 11.33 2.48 -2.57
N ASN A 132 10.80 1.38 -2.02
CA ASN A 132 11.25 0.04 -2.41
C ASN A 132 10.67 -0.30 -3.78
N ILE A 133 11.39 -1.11 -4.58
CA ILE A 133 10.99 -1.53 -5.92
C ILE A 133 9.57 -2.09 -6.00
N HIS A 134 9.11 -2.88 -5.02
CA HIS A 134 7.74 -3.42 -5.02
C HIS A 134 6.70 -2.32 -4.90
N VAL A 135 6.95 -1.34 -4.01
CA VAL A 135 6.06 -0.18 -3.83
C VAL A 135 6.09 0.71 -5.06
N ALA A 136 7.27 0.92 -5.64
CA ALA A 136 7.44 1.69 -6.86
C ALA A 136 6.69 1.06 -8.05
N CYS A 137 6.69 -0.26 -8.20
CA CYS A 137 5.91 -0.92 -9.26
C CYS A 137 4.41 -0.75 -9.09
N THR A 138 3.90 -0.80 -7.85
CA THR A 138 2.49 -0.49 -7.58
C THR A 138 2.15 0.96 -7.94
N ILE A 139 3.00 1.91 -7.52
CA ILE A 139 2.84 3.34 -7.85
C ILE A 139 2.90 3.55 -9.37
N ALA A 140 3.84 2.92 -10.05
CA ALA A 140 4.04 3.06 -11.49
C ALA A 140 2.82 2.55 -12.27
N THR A 141 2.26 1.41 -11.85
CA THR A 141 1.06 0.85 -12.48
C THR A 141 -0.13 1.79 -12.31
N ASP A 142 -0.36 2.29 -11.09
CA ASP A 142 -1.47 3.21 -10.84
C ASP A 142 -1.25 4.54 -11.58
N ALA A 143 -0.07 5.14 -11.52
CA ALA A 143 0.27 6.38 -12.22
C ALA A 143 0.00 6.29 -13.72
N ALA A 144 0.43 5.22 -14.38
CA ALA A 144 0.19 5.04 -15.81
C ALA A 144 -1.31 4.96 -16.15
N TRP A 145 -2.12 4.27 -15.32
CA TRP A 145 -3.57 4.21 -15.52
C TRP A 145 -4.25 5.55 -15.29
N GLN A 146 -3.93 6.25 -14.20
CA GLN A 146 -4.55 7.54 -13.86
C GLN A 146 -4.19 8.63 -14.88
N LEU A 147 -3.00 8.58 -15.48
CA LEU A 147 -2.59 9.49 -16.56
C LEU A 147 -3.26 9.17 -17.92
N GLY A 148 -4.06 8.10 -18.00
CA GLY A 148 -4.85 7.74 -19.17
C GLY A 148 -4.35 6.52 -19.94
N GLY A 149 -3.34 5.79 -19.43
CA GLY A 149 -2.89 4.52 -19.99
C GLY A 149 -2.32 4.58 -21.41
N THR A 150 -1.98 5.78 -21.89
CA THR A 150 -1.43 5.98 -23.24
C THR A 150 0.02 5.49 -23.32
N SER A 151 0.48 5.15 -24.53
CA SER A 151 1.87 4.73 -24.72
C SER A 151 2.89 5.77 -24.26
N HIS A 152 2.55 7.05 -24.42
CA HIS A 152 3.34 8.16 -23.93
C HIS A 152 3.55 8.09 -22.41
N TRP A 153 2.46 8.02 -21.63
CA TRP A 153 2.55 8.00 -20.18
C TRP A 153 3.19 6.72 -19.63
N CYS A 154 2.86 5.57 -20.20
CA CYS A 154 3.54 4.31 -19.88
C CYS A 154 5.06 4.42 -20.08
N THR A 155 5.49 5.08 -21.15
CA THR A 155 6.92 5.30 -21.44
C THR A 155 7.55 6.27 -20.44
N GLN A 156 6.90 7.38 -20.11
CA GLN A 156 7.45 8.36 -19.16
C GLN A 156 7.58 7.80 -17.74
N VAL A 157 6.56 7.06 -17.28
CA VAL A 157 6.57 6.38 -15.99
C VAL A 157 7.69 5.34 -15.94
N THR A 158 7.84 4.53 -17.00
CA THR A 158 8.94 3.54 -17.10
C THR A 158 10.30 4.22 -17.07
N LYS A 159 10.49 5.31 -17.83
CA LYS A 159 11.74 6.10 -17.81
C LYS A 159 12.07 6.63 -16.43
N ALA A 160 11.09 7.19 -15.73
CA ALA A 160 11.29 7.68 -14.36
C ALA A 160 11.68 6.54 -13.39
N MET A 161 11.10 5.35 -13.56
CA MET A 161 11.45 4.19 -12.73
C MET A 161 12.88 3.71 -13.03
N LEU A 162 13.27 3.60 -14.31
CA LEU A 162 14.63 3.24 -14.70
C LEU A 162 15.67 4.27 -14.21
N ALA A 163 15.32 5.56 -14.22
CA ALA A 163 16.17 6.62 -13.70
C ALA A 163 16.38 6.51 -12.18
N GLU A 164 15.31 6.30 -11.39
CA GLU A 164 15.42 6.14 -9.93
C GLU A 164 16.29 4.93 -9.55
N TYR A 165 16.12 3.81 -10.26
CA TYR A 165 16.86 2.57 -9.96
C TYR A 165 18.11 2.36 -10.81
N HIS A 166 18.61 3.40 -11.50
CA HIS A 166 19.73 3.29 -12.43
C HIS A 166 20.96 2.61 -11.80
N ALA A 167 21.33 3.01 -10.58
CA ALA A 167 22.47 2.42 -9.85
C ALA A 167 22.29 0.92 -9.56
N ASN A 168 21.06 0.42 -9.45
CA ASN A 168 20.79 -1.00 -9.30
C ASN A 168 20.78 -1.74 -10.65
N LEU A 169 20.58 -1.01 -11.76
CA LEU A 169 20.38 -1.55 -13.10
C LEU A 169 21.62 -1.48 -14.00
N GLU A 170 22.76 -0.99 -13.52
CA GLU A 170 24.01 -0.89 -14.31
C GLU A 170 24.45 -2.22 -14.95
N GLN A 171 24.11 -3.35 -14.31
CA GLN A 171 24.44 -4.70 -14.78
C GLN A 171 23.24 -5.41 -15.44
N ALA A 172 22.14 -4.70 -15.68
CA ALA A 172 20.95 -5.27 -16.24
C ALA A 172 21.05 -5.35 -17.78
N PRO A 173 20.34 -6.29 -18.44
CA PRO A 173 20.40 -6.46 -19.89
C PRO A 173 20.04 -5.17 -20.65
N HIS A 174 20.71 -4.90 -21.77
CA HIS A 174 20.43 -3.73 -22.62
C HIS A 174 18.97 -3.63 -23.08
N ALA A 175 18.29 -4.77 -23.24
CA ALA A 175 16.88 -4.85 -23.61
C ALA A 175 15.92 -4.13 -22.64
N LEU A 176 16.31 -3.88 -21.38
CA LEU A 176 15.51 -3.08 -20.44
C LEU A 176 15.52 -1.59 -20.77
N TRP A 177 16.50 -1.14 -21.54
CA TRP A 177 16.70 0.26 -21.93
C TRP A 177 16.16 0.56 -23.33
N ASP A 178 15.68 -0.47 -24.05
CA ASP A 178 15.10 -0.35 -25.38
C ASP A 178 13.61 0.03 -25.27
N PHE A 179 13.32 1.33 -25.37
CA PHE A 179 11.96 1.86 -25.31
C PHE A 179 11.24 1.71 -26.66
N ALA A 180 10.80 0.49 -27.00
CA ALA A 180 9.78 0.31 -28.03
C ALA A 180 8.40 0.62 -27.42
N GLU A 181 7.53 1.37 -28.13
CA GLU A 181 6.23 1.86 -27.65
C GLU A 181 5.51 0.89 -26.70
N TYR A 182 5.50 1.22 -25.40
CA TYR A 182 4.86 0.39 -24.38
C TYR A 182 3.35 0.63 -24.41
N THR A 183 2.57 -0.41 -24.65
CA THR A 183 1.15 -0.41 -24.30
C THR A 183 1.00 -0.74 -22.81
N ALA A 184 -0.14 -0.38 -22.20
CA ALA A 184 -0.40 -0.65 -20.77
C ALA A 184 -0.21 -2.13 -20.37
N GLY A 185 -0.45 -3.09 -21.29
CA GLY A 185 -0.19 -4.51 -21.06
C GLY A 185 1.29 -4.87 -21.00
N LYS A 186 2.12 -4.33 -21.91
CA LYS A 186 3.57 -4.57 -21.96
C LYS A 186 4.33 -3.89 -20.83
N MET A 187 3.75 -2.84 -20.24
CA MET A 187 4.33 -2.13 -19.11
C MET A 187 4.49 -3.02 -17.87
N VAL A 188 3.52 -3.89 -17.58
CA VAL A 188 3.57 -4.81 -16.42
C VAL A 188 4.71 -5.83 -16.55
N GLU A 189 4.93 -6.34 -17.77
CA GLU A 189 6.05 -7.23 -18.07
C GLU A 189 7.40 -6.51 -17.89
N CYS A 190 7.50 -5.27 -18.38
CA CYS A 190 8.68 -4.43 -18.18
C CYS A 190 8.95 -4.18 -16.68
N PHE A 191 7.93 -3.85 -15.90
CA PHE A 191 8.05 -3.64 -14.46
C PHE A 191 8.51 -4.90 -13.72
N THR A 192 8.04 -6.07 -14.17
CA THR A 192 8.49 -7.36 -13.64
C THR A 192 9.98 -7.59 -13.91
N ALA A 193 10.42 -7.34 -15.14
CA ALA A 193 11.83 -7.49 -15.52
C ALA A 193 12.74 -6.50 -14.78
N ILE A 194 12.31 -5.23 -14.62
CA ILE A 194 13.02 -4.23 -13.81
C ILE A 194 13.10 -4.69 -12.35
N THR A 195 12.00 -5.18 -11.78
CA THR A 195 11.98 -5.69 -10.40
C THR A 195 12.98 -6.80 -10.19
N GLN A 196 13.01 -7.79 -11.08
CA GLN A 196 13.94 -8.91 -11.00
C GLN A 196 15.40 -8.44 -11.07
N ALA A 197 15.72 -7.50 -11.97
CA ALA A 197 17.07 -6.96 -12.10
C ALA A 197 17.52 -6.17 -10.86
N VAL A 198 16.63 -5.34 -10.29
CA VAL A 198 16.90 -4.59 -9.06
C VAL A 198 17.13 -5.55 -7.88
N LEU A 199 16.27 -6.56 -7.71
CA LEU A 199 16.42 -7.55 -6.64
C LEU A 199 17.70 -8.37 -6.79
N ALA A 200 18.06 -8.78 -8.01
CA ALA A 200 19.31 -9.50 -8.27
C ALA A 200 20.54 -8.64 -7.91
N SER A 201 20.51 -7.35 -8.22
CA SER A 201 21.56 -6.40 -7.84
C SER A 201 21.66 -6.21 -6.33
N GLN A 202 20.52 -6.03 -5.65
CA GLN A 202 20.47 -5.92 -4.18
C GLN A 202 20.98 -7.19 -3.49
N ALA A 203 20.63 -8.37 -4.02
CA ALA A 203 21.13 -9.65 -3.51
C ALA A 203 22.65 -9.78 -3.66
N ARG A 204 23.21 -9.36 -4.81
CA ARG A 204 24.67 -9.30 -5.00
C ARG A 204 25.34 -8.36 -4.01
N GLN A 205 24.79 -7.16 -3.81
CA GLN A 205 25.31 -6.19 -2.85
C GLN A 205 25.23 -6.70 -1.40
N ALA A 206 24.14 -7.39 -1.05
CA ALA A 206 23.97 -8.01 0.26
C ALA A 206 24.99 -9.13 0.49
N ALA A 207 25.19 -10.02 -0.50
CA ALA A 207 26.17 -11.10 -0.44
C ALA A 207 27.61 -10.58 -0.27
N ILE A 208 27.97 -9.47 -0.92
CA ILE A 208 29.29 -8.83 -0.74
C ILE A 208 29.45 -8.28 0.68
N ARG A 209 28.38 -7.79 1.31
CA ARG A 209 28.42 -7.28 2.70
C ARG A 209 28.48 -8.39 3.73
N THR A 210 27.89 -9.55 3.46
CA THR A 210 27.84 -10.68 4.38
C THR A 210 28.93 -11.74 4.09
N ALA A 211 29.78 -11.51 3.10
CA ALA A 211 30.90 -12.39 2.77
C ALA A 211 31.84 -12.54 3.98
N PRO A 212 32.13 -13.78 4.42
CA PRO A 212 33.05 -14.03 5.53
C PRO A 212 34.42 -13.40 5.23
N GLY A 213 34.87 -12.49 6.11
CA GLY A 213 36.18 -11.82 5.99
C GLY A 213 36.14 -10.31 5.76
N ARG A 214 34.98 -9.69 5.51
CA ARG A 214 34.82 -8.22 5.53
C ARG A 214 34.10 -7.75 6.79
N GLY A 215 34.87 -7.49 7.84
CA GLY A 215 34.41 -6.67 8.97
C GLY A 215 34.10 -5.22 8.54
N PRO A 216 33.38 -4.44 9.36
CA PRO A 216 33.00 -3.08 9.05
C PRO A 216 34.25 -2.23 8.78
N SER A 217 34.31 -1.60 7.60
CA SER A 217 35.37 -0.69 7.21
C SER A 217 35.38 0.52 8.13
N SER A 218 36.16 0.44 9.20
CA SER A 218 36.46 1.55 10.10
C SER A 218 37.68 2.30 9.57
N GLN A 219 37.59 3.61 9.64
CA GLN A 219 38.58 4.59 9.20
C GLN A 219 39.98 4.37 9.82
N GLU A 220 40.99 4.78 9.04
CA GLU A 220 42.36 5.19 9.41
C GLU A 220 43.23 4.20 10.21
N THR A 221 44.38 3.80 9.63
CA THR A 221 45.71 4.25 10.07
C THR A 221 46.77 3.91 9.00
N ARG A 222 47.61 4.90 8.74
CA ARG A 222 48.84 4.94 7.93
C ARG A 222 49.79 3.75 8.21
N GLY A 223 50.32 3.09 7.16
CA GLY A 223 51.44 2.15 7.27
C GLY A 223 51.67 1.33 5.99
N LEU A 224 52.86 1.45 5.40
CA LEU A 224 53.32 0.88 4.12
C LEU A 224 53.69 -0.65 4.25
N PRO A 225 54.23 -1.33 3.23
CA PRO A 225 53.60 -2.39 2.45
C PRO A 225 54.21 -3.80 2.69
N THR A 226 53.48 -4.87 2.33
CA THR A 226 54.12 -6.18 2.11
C THR A 226 53.34 -6.99 1.07
N GLY A 227 54.05 -7.43 0.03
CA GLY A 227 53.49 -8.17 -1.09
C GLY A 227 53.20 -9.65 -0.80
N GLY A 228 52.52 -10.29 -1.75
CA GLY A 228 52.28 -11.73 -1.76
C GLY A 228 51.24 -12.16 -2.81
N THR A 229 51.73 -12.42 -4.02
CA THR A 229 51.25 -13.41 -5.01
C THR A 229 49.73 -13.68 -5.18
N LYS A 230 49.24 -13.13 -6.30
CA LYS A 230 48.24 -13.63 -7.26
C LYS A 230 47.92 -15.14 -7.17
N ASP A 231 46.64 -15.45 -6.96
CA ASP A 231 45.92 -16.52 -7.69
C ASP A 231 44.47 -16.08 -7.91
N SER A 232 44.17 -15.78 -9.17
CA SER A 232 42.87 -15.30 -9.64
C SER A 232 42.22 -16.42 -10.44
N ASN A 233 41.45 -17.27 -9.77
CA ASN A 233 40.43 -18.10 -10.41
C ASN A 233 39.04 -17.56 -10.02
N PRO A 234 38.13 -17.34 -10.98
CA PRO A 234 36.75 -17.03 -10.64
C PRO A 234 36.12 -18.22 -9.90
N PRO A 235 35.23 -17.99 -8.92
CA PRO A 235 34.57 -19.09 -8.21
C PRO A 235 33.74 -19.91 -9.20
N SER A 236 33.91 -21.23 -9.19
CA SER A 236 33.15 -22.12 -10.07
C SER A 236 31.66 -22.00 -9.76
N THR A 237 30.83 -22.20 -10.78
CA THR A 237 29.37 -22.13 -10.70
C THR A 237 28.82 -23.03 -9.59
N ASP A 238 29.49 -24.14 -9.29
CA ASP A 238 29.13 -25.06 -8.22
C ASP A 238 29.30 -24.46 -6.81
N ALA A 239 30.29 -23.58 -6.61
CA ALA A 239 30.47 -22.86 -5.35
C ALA A 239 29.36 -21.80 -5.14
N ILE A 240 28.88 -21.20 -6.23
CA ILE A 240 27.78 -20.23 -6.21
C ILE A 240 26.46 -20.94 -5.90
N VAL A 241 26.20 -22.08 -6.55
CA VAL A 241 24.99 -22.88 -6.32
C VAL A 241 24.95 -23.46 -4.90
N ALA A 242 26.09 -23.92 -4.38
CA ALA A 242 26.21 -24.42 -3.00
C ALA A 242 25.93 -23.30 -1.97
N ALA A 243 26.44 -22.08 -2.20
CA ALA A 243 26.19 -20.95 -1.30
C ALA A 243 24.72 -20.51 -1.30
N VAL A 244 24.04 -20.57 -2.45
CA VAL A 244 22.60 -20.26 -2.58
C VAL A 244 21.75 -21.31 -1.84
N LEU A 245 22.08 -22.60 -1.96
CA LEU A 245 21.38 -23.67 -1.26
C LEU A 245 21.57 -23.62 0.26
N VAL A 246 22.73 -23.17 0.73
CA VAL A 246 22.99 -22.96 2.17
C VAL A 246 22.21 -21.75 2.71
N ALA A 247 22.08 -20.68 1.92
CA ALA A 247 21.33 -19.49 2.33
C ALA A 247 19.80 -19.74 2.42
N MET A 248 19.26 -20.68 1.65
CA MET A 248 17.83 -21.01 1.68
C MET A 248 17.42 -21.95 2.83
N LYS A 249 18.38 -22.50 3.59
CA LYS A 249 18.13 -23.56 4.59
C LYS A 249 18.09 -23.09 6.05
N VAL A 250 18.11 -21.80 6.35
CA VAL A 250 18.08 -21.30 7.72
C VAL A 250 16.70 -20.76 8.08
N GLU A 251 16.00 -21.54 8.90
CA GLU A 251 14.80 -21.15 9.64
C GLU A 251 15.03 -19.95 10.56
N THR A 252 13.94 -19.21 10.79
CA THR A 252 13.74 -18.04 11.66
C THR A 252 14.62 -17.93 12.90
N PRO A 253 15.03 -16.70 13.26
CA PRO A 253 15.06 -16.33 14.66
C PRO A 253 14.29 -15.05 15.01
N VAL A 254 13.76 -15.15 16.22
CA VAL A 254 13.00 -14.21 17.05
C VAL A 254 13.82 -12.96 17.41
N ALA A 255 13.08 -11.88 17.68
CA ALA A 255 13.52 -10.54 18.08
C ALA A 255 14.58 -10.46 19.21
N ASN A 256 15.48 -9.45 19.15
CA ASN A 256 15.50 -8.39 20.19
C ASN A 256 16.36 -7.14 19.89
N SER A 257 15.72 -6.00 20.19
CA SER A 257 16.17 -4.67 20.65
C SER A 257 17.59 -4.10 20.41
N SER A 258 17.66 -2.98 19.67
CA SER A 258 18.46 -1.79 20.04
C SER A 258 18.03 -0.57 19.20
N ASN A 259 17.24 0.35 19.75
CA ASN A 259 16.95 1.65 19.09
C ASN A 259 16.47 2.76 20.05
N ARG A 260 17.02 2.85 21.28
CA ARG A 260 16.64 3.90 22.24
C ARG A 260 17.20 5.30 21.95
N GLY A 261 18.17 5.45 21.04
CA GLY A 261 18.82 6.74 20.74
C GLY A 261 18.08 7.63 19.73
N ARG A 262 17.47 7.05 18.68
CA ARG A 262 16.84 7.83 17.59
C ARG A 262 15.49 8.44 17.96
N ALA A 263 14.74 7.82 18.87
CA ALA A 263 13.41 8.29 19.26
C ALA A 263 13.44 9.61 20.06
N ARG A 264 14.55 9.93 20.73
CA ARG A 264 14.67 11.15 21.55
C ARG A 264 14.90 12.40 20.69
N CYS A 265 15.81 12.31 19.72
CA CYS A 265 16.06 13.39 18.75
C CYS A 265 14.84 13.73 17.88
N GLN A 266 13.99 12.74 17.60
CA GLN A 266 12.78 12.95 16.79
C GLN A 266 11.65 13.60 17.58
N LYS A 267 11.51 13.29 18.88
CA LYS A 267 10.56 13.96 19.78
C LYS A 267 10.92 15.43 20.02
N ASP A 268 12.20 15.75 20.20
CA ASP A 268 12.63 17.13 20.44
C ASP A 268 12.42 18.01 19.19
N ARG A 269 12.57 17.43 17.99
CA ARG A 269 12.30 18.12 16.73
C ARG A 269 10.81 18.37 16.50
N GLN A 270 9.95 17.39 16.79
CA GLN A 270 8.49 17.58 16.74
C GLN A 270 7.97 18.56 17.79
N ALA A 271 8.54 18.55 19.00
CA ALA A 271 8.14 19.50 20.05
C ALA A 271 8.48 20.94 19.67
N LYS A 272 9.63 21.16 19.02
CA LYS A 272 10.03 22.48 18.51
C LYS A 272 9.11 22.96 17.37
N GLU A 273 8.79 22.08 16.42
CA GLU A 273 7.92 22.40 15.29
C GLU A 273 6.48 22.73 15.72
N ILE A 274 5.96 22.04 16.75
CA ILE A 274 4.66 22.35 17.34
C ILE A 274 4.69 23.67 18.12
N ALA A 275 5.79 24.00 18.80
CA ALA A 275 5.94 25.27 19.50
C ALA A 275 6.00 26.45 18.52
N ASP A 276 6.74 26.29 17.42
CA ASP A 276 6.86 27.32 16.37
C ASP A 276 5.50 27.54 15.67
N LEU A 277 4.74 26.47 15.37
CA LEU A 277 3.39 26.57 14.81
C LEU A 277 2.38 27.23 15.75
N ARG A 278 2.50 27.03 17.06
CA ARG A 278 1.64 27.72 18.04
C ARG A 278 1.95 29.21 18.15
N ALA A 279 3.23 29.57 18.15
CA ALA A 279 3.65 30.97 18.18
C ALA A 279 3.21 31.73 16.92
N GLU A 280 3.26 31.09 15.75
CA GLU A 280 2.76 31.66 14.49
C GLU A 280 1.24 31.89 14.53
N ASN A 281 0.49 30.93 15.07
CA ASN A 281 -0.97 31.03 15.17
C ASN A 281 -1.42 32.12 16.16
N GLU A 282 -0.73 32.26 17.29
CA GLU A 282 -0.96 33.36 18.24
C GLU A 282 -0.66 34.72 17.60
N ARG A 283 0.42 34.83 16.81
CA ARG A 283 0.72 36.04 16.04
C ARG A 283 -0.37 36.39 15.04
N LEU A 284 -0.89 35.40 14.31
CA LEU A 284 -1.95 35.60 13.32
C LEU A 284 -3.28 36.01 13.98
N GLN A 285 -3.60 35.45 15.15
CA GLN A 285 -4.78 35.86 15.91
C GLN A 285 -4.66 37.28 16.49
N GLN A 286 -3.46 37.68 16.94
CA GLN A 286 -3.22 39.05 17.38
C GLN A 286 -3.29 40.06 16.23
N ALA A 287 -2.82 39.68 15.03
CA ALA A 287 -2.94 40.52 13.83
C ALA A 287 -4.40 40.67 13.36
N ALA A 288 -5.21 39.61 13.51
CA ALA A 288 -6.64 39.64 13.19
C ALA A 288 -7.44 40.53 14.16
N ASN A 289 -7.07 40.55 15.44
CA ASN A 289 -7.73 41.37 16.45
C ASN A 289 -7.30 42.85 16.47
N GLN A 290 -6.34 43.25 15.64
CA GLN A 290 -5.84 44.63 15.55
C GLN A 290 -6.26 45.38 14.28
N GLN A 291 -7.16 44.85 13.44
CA GLN A 291 -7.72 45.65 12.35
C GLN A 291 -8.79 46.61 12.90
N PRO A 292 -8.55 47.95 12.91
CA PRO A 292 -9.59 48.90 13.27
C PRO A 292 -10.62 48.95 12.15
N GLY A 293 -11.88 48.69 12.48
CA GLY A 293 -13.00 48.84 11.58
C GLY A 293 -13.04 50.26 11.00
N LYS A 294 -12.90 50.37 9.68
CA LYS A 294 -13.29 51.58 8.97
C LYS A 294 -14.81 51.61 8.89
N ALA A 295 -15.38 52.47 9.74
CA ALA A 295 -16.67 53.10 9.53
C ALA A 295 -16.65 53.96 8.25
#